data_AF-A0AB73LFT4-F1
#
_entry.id   AF-A0AB73LFT4-F1
#
_cell.length_a   1.000
_cell.length_b   1.000
_cell.length_c   1.000
_cell.angle_alpha   90.00
_cell.angle_beta   90.00
_cell.angle_gamma   90.00
#
_symmetry.space_group_name_H-M   'P 1'
#
loop_
_entity.id
_entity.type
_entity.pdbx_description
1 polymer ?
#
loop_
_entity_poly.entity_id
_entity_poly.type
_entity_poly.pdbx_seq_one_letter_code
_entity_poly.pdbx_strand_id
1 'polypeptide(L)'
;MNRYVKRGSVGVSIFAVSAAAAAVLTAQTESSPTARAAGCPDVDVSFARGTNDSPGLGDVGKAVTDEIVERLPGKSVDIYAVNYPASFDWVRAGDGANDMSFHVQEVARNCPNTQFVLGGFSQGAAVVDVLFGKNGTGLTFNNPLPADLEKRVPAIVLIGNPKNWQVAGMNLDLEIRDDLRSKVIDICNPGDGICDPAGGGLGPHMQYKSDGSADRAADFVIGRLNAVAASSSATTPSGSSTSGPASTSKSANPLSATTSPAVTTPSPTTSAPQPSSSTPKPVAASPTRKAPAWMMPSTDGPAADAPAAVASTSSITAPDPARHGPPPGPASGGQ
;
A
#
# COMPACT_ATOMS: atom_id res chain seq x y z
N MET A 1 -84.75 32.25 -63.85
CA MET A 1 -83.94 33.48 -63.75
C MET A 1 -82.91 33.23 -62.65
N ASN A 2 -81.59 33.35 -62.77
CA ASN A 2 -80.68 33.70 -63.85
C ASN A 2 -79.26 33.22 -63.42
N ARG A 3 -78.58 32.45 -64.30
CA ARG A 3 -77.13 32.41 -64.67
C ARG A 3 -76.04 32.66 -63.60
N TYR A 4 -74.95 31.89 -63.47
CA TYR A 4 -73.75 31.69 -64.32
C TYR A 4 -72.84 30.66 -63.57
N VAL A 5 -71.93 29.81 -64.08
CA VAL A 5 -71.51 29.42 -65.43
C VAL A 5 -70.67 28.12 -65.38
N LYS A 6 -70.56 27.52 -66.57
CA LYS A 6 -70.00 26.25 -67.08
C LYS A 6 -68.81 25.54 -66.41
N ARG A 7 -69.02 24.22 -66.42
CA ARG A 7 -68.16 23.00 -66.41
C ARG A 7 -66.85 23.03 -67.19
N GLY A 8 -65.88 22.27 -66.66
CA GLY A 8 -64.94 21.43 -67.42
C GLY A 8 -64.53 20.22 -66.55
N SER A 9 -64.61 19.00 -67.10
CA SER A 9 -64.30 17.73 -66.42
C SER A 9 -63.34 16.93 -67.29
N VAL A 10 -62.27 16.37 -66.72
CA VAL A 10 -61.52 15.21 -67.25
C VAL A 10 -60.95 14.45 -66.04
N GLY A 11 -61.25 13.15 -65.94
CA GLY A 11 -60.61 12.23 -65.01
C GLY A 11 -59.64 11.30 -65.73
N VAL A 12 -58.70 10.70 -65.00
CA VAL A 12 -57.97 9.48 -65.41
C VAL A 12 -57.65 8.64 -64.17
N SER A 13 -57.82 7.34 -64.37
CA SER A 13 -57.86 6.23 -63.41
C SER A 13 -56.52 5.80 -62.83
N ILE A 14 -56.65 5.11 -61.69
CA ILE A 14 -55.62 4.40 -60.92
C ILE A 14 -55.12 3.16 -61.68
N PHE A 15 -53.80 3.04 -61.84
CA PHE A 15 -53.12 1.76 -62.14
C PHE A 15 -52.08 1.49 -61.06
N ALA A 16 -52.20 0.31 -60.45
CA ALA A 16 -51.26 -0.25 -59.49
C ALA A 16 -49.99 -0.72 -60.20
N VAL A 17 -48.82 -0.39 -59.65
CA VAL A 17 -47.55 -1.03 -60.00
C VAL A 17 -46.87 -1.46 -58.70
N SER A 18 -46.82 -2.77 -58.49
CA SER A 18 -46.04 -3.43 -57.45
C SER A 18 -44.55 -3.31 -57.77
N ALA A 19 -43.77 -2.68 -56.89
CA ALA A 19 -42.31 -2.73 -56.93
C ALA A 19 -41.80 -3.31 -55.61
N ALA A 20 -41.09 -4.42 -55.70
CA ALA A 20 -40.50 -5.15 -54.60
C ALA A 20 -39.48 -4.28 -53.84
N ALA A 21 -39.74 -4.01 -52.56
CA ALA A 21 -38.74 -3.44 -51.66
C ALA A 21 -37.79 -4.55 -51.19
N ALA A 22 -36.64 -4.66 -51.84
CA ALA A 22 -35.53 -5.44 -51.31
C ALA A 22 -35.03 -4.74 -50.04
N ALA A 23 -35.21 -5.38 -48.88
CA ALA A 23 -34.63 -4.94 -47.62
C ALA A 23 -33.10 -5.06 -47.70
N VAL A 24 -32.42 -3.95 -47.95
CA VAL A 24 -30.96 -3.85 -47.77
C VAL A 24 -30.73 -3.77 -46.27
N LEU A 25 -30.45 -4.91 -45.65
CA LEU A 25 -29.97 -4.99 -44.29
C LEU A 25 -28.51 -4.53 -44.30
N THR A 26 -28.27 -3.22 -44.17
CA THR A 26 -26.94 -2.71 -43.89
C THR A 26 -26.54 -3.24 -42.53
N ALA A 27 -25.66 -4.24 -42.51
CA ALA A 27 -24.96 -4.66 -41.32
C ALA A 27 -24.10 -3.48 -40.86
N GLN A 28 -24.65 -2.66 -39.98
CA GLN A 28 -23.89 -1.73 -39.17
C GLN A 28 -22.97 -2.62 -38.35
N THR A 29 -21.71 -2.75 -38.76
CA THR A 29 -20.67 -3.28 -37.89
C THR A 29 -20.49 -2.24 -36.80
N GLU A 30 -21.31 -2.31 -35.76
CA GLU A 30 -21.01 -1.67 -34.50
C GLU A 30 -19.70 -2.28 -34.04
N SER A 31 -18.62 -1.56 -34.28
CA SER A 31 -17.38 -1.74 -33.54
C SER A 31 -17.70 -1.39 -32.09
N SER A 32 -18.32 -2.35 -31.38
CA SER A 32 -18.40 -2.30 -29.94
C SER A 32 -16.99 -2.00 -29.45
N PRO A 33 -16.78 -0.96 -28.61
CA PRO A 33 -15.51 -0.82 -27.93
C PRO A 33 -15.29 -2.15 -27.23
N THR A 34 -14.26 -2.86 -27.64
CA THR A 34 -13.82 -4.03 -26.88
C THR A 34 -13.43 -3.46 -25.54
N ALA A 35 -14.24 -3.70 -24.52
CA ALA A 35 -13.82 -3.48 -23.15
C ALA A 35 -12.58 -4.35 -22.96
N ARG A 36 -11.40 -3.76 -23.10
CA ARG A 36 -10.21 -4.35 -22.52
C ARG A 36 -10.49 -4.31 -21.03
N ALA A 37 -10.65 -5.48 -20.40
CA ALA A 37 -10.30 -5.58 -19.00
C ALA A 37 -8.96 -4.84 -18.87
N ALA A 38 -8.88 -3.83 -18.00
CA ALA A 38 -7.62 -3.17 -17.74
C ALA A 38 -6.62 -4.30 -17.48
N GLY A 39 -5.62 -4.43 -18.37
CA GLY A 39 -4.64 -5.51 -18.23
C GLY A 39 -3.98 -5.37 -16.87
N CYS A 40 -3.63 -6.48 -16.24
CA CYS A 40 -2.94 -6.42 -14.96
C CYS A 40 -1.71 -5.51 -15.02
N PRO A 41 -1.51 -4.61 -14.06
CA PRO A 41 -0.32 -3.78 -14.03
C PRO A 41 0.90 -4.67 -13.82
N ASP A 42 2.00 -4.35 -14.50
CA ASP A 42 3.30 -4.95 -14.17
C ASP A 42 3.69 -4.60 -12.72
N VAL A 43 3.41 -3.37 -12.31
CA VAL A 43 3.73 -2.82 -10.99
C VAL A 43 2.53 -2.08 -10.39
N ASP A 44 2.17 -2.39 -9.16
CA ASP A 44 1.25 -1.59 -8.35
C ASP A 44 2.06 -0.81 -7.31
N VAL A 45 1.89 0.51 -7.26
CA VAL A 45 2.56 1.39 -6.29
C VAL A 45 1.52 1.95 -5.33
N SER A 46 1.51 1.42 -4.11
CA SER A 46 0.64 1.87 -3.03
C SER A 46 1.39 2.83 -2.10
N PHE A 47 0.92 4.07 -1.97
CA PHE A 47 1.60 5.10 -1.17
C PHE A 47 0.68 5.75 -0.13
N ALA A 48 1.13 5.80 1.12
CA ALA A 48 0.44 6.47 2.22
C ALA A 48 0.97 7.91 2.44
N ARG A 49 0.06 8.88 2.41
CA ARG A 49 0.35 10.31 2.59
C ARG A 49 0.76 10.68 4.02
N GLY A 50 1.16 11.94 4.24
CA GLY A 50 1.57 12.44 5.57
C GLY A 50 0.39 12.92 6.42
N THR A 51 0.66 13.21 7.71
CA THR A 51 -0.36 13.75 8.62
C THR A 51 -0.95 15.06 8.08
N ASN A 52 -2.26 15.16 8.12
CA ASN A 52 -3.08 16.29 7.69
C ASN A 52 -3.05 16.57 6.17
N ASP A 53 -2.48 15.66 5.37
CA ASP A 53 -2.63 15.73 3.91
C ASP A 53 -4.09 15.44 3.52
N SER A 54 -4.57 16.15 2.50
CA SER A 54 -5.88 15.87 1.89
C SER A 54 -5.91 14.47 1.25
N PRO A 55 -7.08 13.82 1.13
CA PRO A 55 -7.20 12.52 0.46
C PRO A 55 -6.48 12.49 -0.91
N GLY A 56 -5.75 11.41 -1.17
CA GLY A 56 -4.84 11.28 -2.31
C GLY A 56 -3.43 10.91 -1.88
N LEU A 57 -2.44 11.11 -2.75
CA LEU A 57 -1.04 10.72 -2.53
C LEU A 57 -0.28 11.68 -1.60
N GLY A 58 -0.78 12.90 -1.41
CA GLY A 58 0.02 14.01 -0.88
C GLY A 58 1.13 14.44 -1.86
N ASP A 59 1.79 15.55 -1.56
CA ASP A 59 2.82 16.12 -2.45
C ASP A 59 4.04 15.19 -2.59
N VAL A 60 4.50 14.59 -1.48
CA VAL A 60 5.66 13.69 -1.47
C VAL A 60 5.34 12.39 -2.20
N GLY A 61 4.17 11.79 -1.93
CA GLY A 61 3.74 10.58 -2.60
C GLY A 61 3.61 10.78 -4.11
N LYS A 62 3.03 11.90 -4.54
CA LYS A 62 2.94 12.25 -5.96
C LYS A 62 4.32 12.35 -6.60
N ALA A 63 5.26 13.06 -5.98
CA ALA A 63 6.63 13.19 -6.50
C ALA A 63 7.30 11.81 -6.64
N VAL A 64 7.23 10.97 -5.60
CA VAL A 64 7.81 9.61 -5.66
C VAL A 64 7.18 8.76 -6.77
N THR A 65 5.84 8.77 -6.88
CA THR A 65 5.16 7.93 -7.87
C THR A 65 5.42 8.41 -9.31
N ASP A 66 5.50 9.73 -9.52
CA ASP A 66 5.83 10.29 -10.84
C ASP A 66 7.23 9.84 -11.28
N GLU A 67 8.23 9.94 -10.40
CA GLU A 67 9.61 9.53 -10.67
C GLU A 67 9.74 8.00 -10.92
N ILE A 68 8.93 7.18 -10.26
CA ILE A 68 8.86 5.73 -10.50
C ILE A 68 8.29 5.44 -11.89
N VAL A 69 7.16 6.08 -12.24
CA VAL A 69 6.51 5.87 -13.55
C VAL A 69 7.44 6.29 -14.68
N GLU A 70 8.14 7.42 -14.54
CA GLU A 70 9.08 7.92 -15.55
C GLU A 70 10.23 6.93 -15.83
N ARG A 71 10.72 6.23 -14.80
CA ARG A 71 11.82 5.25 -14.92
C ARG A 71 11.36 3.85 -15.32
N LEU A 72 10.07 3.62 -15.55
CA LEU A 72 9.50 2.34 -15.98
C LEU A 72 8.91 2.40 -17.40
N PRO A 73 9.66 2.85 -18.43
CA PRO A 73 9.13 2.91 -19.79
C PRO A 73 8.75 1.51 -20.27
N GLY A 74 7.55 1.40 -20.83
CA GLY A 74 7.03 0.14 -21.37
C GLY A 74 6.47 -0.84 -20.33
N LYS A 75 6.34 -0.42 -19.06
CA LYS A 75 5.63 -1.16 -18.02
C LYS A 75 4.30 -0.50 -17.69
N SER A 76 3.26 -1.28 -17.45
CA SER A 76 2.02 -0.75 -16.87
C SER A 76 2.19 -0.57 -15.37
N VAL A 77 1.90 0.65 -14.89
CA VAL A 77 1.99 1.01 -13.48
C VAL A 77 0.65 1.53 -13.02
N ASP A 78 0.07 0.90 -12.01
CA ASP A 78 -1.10 1.42 -11.30
C ASP A 78 -0.64 2.07 -9.99
N ILE A 79 -1.24 3.21 -9.65
CA ILE A 79 -0.92 3.96 -8.44
C ILE A 79 -2.13 3.94 -7.52
N TYR A 80 -1.91 3.54 -6.28
CA TYR A 80 -2.92 3.53 -5.23
C TYR A 80 -2.57 4.51 -4.11
N ALA A 81 -3.47 5.44 -3.84
CA ALA A 81 -3.39 6.31 -2.68
C ALA A 81 -4.09 5.63 -1.51
N VAL A 82 -3.33 5.27 -0.48
CA VAL A 82 -3.86 4.58 0.70
C VAL A 82 -4.94 5.43 1.37
N ASN A 83 -6.10 4.83 1.55
CA ASN A 83 -7.30 5.48 2.01
C ASN A 83 -7.46 5.35 3.52
N TYR A 84 -6.91 6.33 4.23
CA TYR A 84 -7.02 6.42 5.68
C TYR A 84 -7.14 7.88 6.13
N PRO A 85 -7.47 8.16 7.40
CA PRO A 85 -7.72 9.53 7.86
C PRO A 85 -6.52 10.48 7.76
N ALA A 86 -5.29 9.95 7.83
CA ALA A 86 -4.07 10.76 7.95
C ALA A 86 -4.15 11.85 9.02
N SER A 87 -4.75 11.56 10.18
CA SER A 87 -5.06 12.56 11.20
C SER A 87 -4.01 12.59 12.32
N PHE A 88 -4.15 13.52 13.26
CA PHE A 88 -3.31 13.54 14.47
C PHE A 88 -3.66 12.43 15.48
N ASP A 89 -4.70 11.63 15.23
CA ASP A 89 -4.92 10.37 15.95
C ASP A 89 -4.04 9.28 15.32
N TRP A 90 -2.80 9.18 15.80
CA TRP A 90 -1.77 8.29 15.22
C TRP A 90 -2.10 6.80 15.35
N VAL A 91 -3.05 6.43 16.22
CA VAL A 91 -3.59 5.06 16.27
C VAL A 91 -4.25 4.71 14.93
N ARG A 92 -4.69 5.68 14.14
CA ARG A 92 -5.26 5.48 12.79
C ARG A 92 -4.23 5.11 11.72
N ALA A 93 -2.93 5.07 12.04
CA ALA A 93 -1.93 4.56 11.11
C ALA A 93 -2.20 3.08 10.74
N GLY A 94 -2.72 2.25 11.64
CA GLY A 94 -3.06 0.88 11.25
C GLY A 94 -4.37 0.76 10.48
N ASP A 95 -5.26 1.75 10.48
CA ASP A 95 -6.35 1.82 9.50
C ASP A 95 -5.77 1.92 8.07
N GLY A 96 -4.71 2.71 7.89
CA GLY A 96 -3.97 2.76 6.62
C GLY A 96 -3.24 1.47 6.29
N ALA A 97 -2.71 0.77 7.29
CA ALA A 97 -2.04 -0.51 7.07
C ALA A 97 -3.04 -1.60 6.64
N ASN A 98 -4.23 -1.58 7.24
CA ASN A 98 -5.33 -2.48 6.88
C ASN A 98 -5.80 -2.24 5.44
N ASP A 99 -5.97 -0.97 5.06
CA ASP A 99 -6.38 -0.54 3.72
C ASP A 99 -5.33 -0.91 2.65
N MET A 100 -4.06 -0.59 2.90
CA MET A 100 -2.95 -0.99 2.00
C MET A 100 -2.89 -2.51 1.83
N SER A 101 -2.98 -3.27 2.93
CA SER A 101 -3.00 -4.74 2.88
C SER A 101 -4.20 -5.28 2.11
N PHE A 102 -5.38 -4.67 2.28
CA PHE A 102 -6.59 -5.06 1.57
C PHE A 102 -6.45 -4.83 0.06
N HIS A 103 -5.97 -3.66 -0.35
CA HIS A 103 -5.74 -3.32 -1.77
C HIS A 103 -4.74 -4.30 -2.42
N VAL A 104 -3.60 -4.55 -1.76
CA VAL A 104 -2.60 -5.51 -2.26
C VAL A 104 -3.21 -6.90 -2.43
N GLN A 105 -4.00 -7.38 -1.46
CA GLN A 105 -4.70 -8.67 -1.55
C GLN A 105 -5.74 -8.70 -2.68
N GLU A 106 -6.46 -7.61 -2.90
CA GLU A 106 -7.45 -7.49 -3.98
C GLU A 106 -6.78 -7.55 -5.36
N VAL A 107 -5.76 -6.71 -5.58
CA VAL A 107 -4.99 -6.72 -6.83
C VAL A 107 -4.33 -8.07 -7.03
N ALA A 108 -3.73 -8.64 -5.99
CA ALA A 108 -3.08 -9.95 -6.01
C ALA A 108 -3.97 -11.09 -6.50
N ARG A 109 -5.26 -11.08 -6.15
CA ARG A 109 -6.24 -12.10 -6.56
C ARG A 109 -6.59 -12.01 -8.04
N ASN A 110 -6.64 -10.79 -8.58
CA ASN A 110 -6.98 -10.55 -9.97
C ASN A 110 -5.74 -10.59 -10.88
N CYS A 111 -4.57 -10.27 -10.31
CA CYS A 111 -3.31 -10.06 -11.00
C CYS A 111 -2.16 -10.80 -10.28
N PRO A 112 -1.99 -12.11 -10.56
CA PRO A 112 -1.04 -12.96 -9.84
C PRO A 112 0.43 -12.62 -10.10
N ASN A 113 0.74 -11.90 -11.18
CA ASN A 113 2.10 -11.56 -11.58
C ASN A 113 2.54 -10.14 -11.20
N THR A 114 1.60 -9.28 -10.78
CA THR A 114 1.89 -7.90 -10.37
C THR A 114 2.88 -7.89 -9.21
N GLN A 115 3.89 -7.02 -9.33
CA GLN A 115 4.82 -6.69 -8.25
C GLN A 115 4.31 -5.45 -7.50
N PHE A 116 4.51 -5.40 -6.19
CA PHE A 116 3.99 -4.35 -5.32
C PHE A 116 5.12 -3.48 -4.76
N VAL A 117 5.01 -2.17 -4.91
CA VAL A 117 5.88 -1.20 -4.26
C VAL A 117 5.04 -0.50 -3.20
N LEU A 118 5.43 -0.65 -1.94
CA LEU A 118 4.68 -0.08 -0.82
C LEU A 118 5.50 1.05 -0.20
N GLY A 119 4.90 2.22 0.00
CA GLY A 119 5.62 3.34 0.57
C GLY A 119 4.77 4.30 1.36
N GLY A 120 5.44 5.23 2.03
CA GLY A 120 4.76 6.31 2.71
C GLY A 120 5.68 7.39 3.24
N PHE A 121 5.06 8.53 3.55
CA PHE A 121 5.72 9.71 4.06
C PHE A 121 5.24 10.05 5.48
N SER A 122 6.15 10.32 6.41
CA SER A 122 5.82 10.75 7.78
C SER A 122 4.91 9.73 8.48
N GLN A 123 3.67 10.07 8.84
CA GLN A 123 2.69 9.10 9.32
C GLN A 123 2.40 7.97 8.33
N GLY A 124 2.44 8.23 7.03
CA GLY A 124 2.36 7.20 6.01
C GLY A 124 3.55 6.23 6.03
N ALA A 125 4.74 6.65 6.48
CA ALA A 125 5.83 5.70 6.71
C ALA A 125 5.50 4.79 7.90
N ALA A 126 4.88 5.33 8.95
CA ALA A 126 4.37 4.53 10.07
C ALA A 126 3.28 3.53 9.65
N VAL A 127 2.42 3.87 8.67
CA VAL A 127 1.46 2.92 8.06
C VAL A 127 2.18 1.68 7.53
N VAL A 128 3.30 1.89 6.82
CA VAL A 128 4.11 0.79 6.25
C VAL A 128 4.88 0.05 7.33
N ASP A 129 5.42 0.75 8.33
CA ASP A 129 6.07 0.12 9.49
C ASP A 129 5.10 -0.77 10.27
N VAL A 130 3.84 -0.36 10.44
CA VAL A 130 2.80 -1.19 11.08
C VAL A 130 2.52 -2.46 10.26
N LEU A 131 2.41 -2.32 8.94
CA LEU A 131 2.13 -3.45 8.04
C LEU A 131 3.22 -4.54 8.13
N PHE A 132 4.48 -4.13 8.27
CA PHE A 132 5.64 -5.02 8.29
C PHE A 132 6.34 -5.13 9.66
N GLY A 133 5.69 -4.65 10.71
CA GLY A 133 6.28 -4.47 12.03
C GLY A 133 6.53 -5.78 12.75
N LYS A 134 7.57 -5.82 13.60
CA LYS A 134 7.94 -7.00 14.41
C LYS A 134 6.82 -7.47 15.35
N ASN A 135 6.02 -6.57 15.88
CA ASN A 135 5.00 -6.89 16.90
C ASN A 135 3.59 -7.10 16.35
N GLY A 136 3.37 -6.91 15.03
CA GLY A 136 2.21 -7.36 14.25
C GLY A 136 0.80 -7.00 14.73
N THR A 137 0.66 -6.27 15.85
CA THR A 137 -0.62 -6.03 16.54
C THR A 137 -0.53 -4.71 17.30
N GLY A 138 -1.17 -3.68 16.76
CA GLY A 138 -1.16 -2.33 17.34
C GLY A 138 -1.86 -1.33 16.43
N LEU A 139 -2.31 -0.19 16.98
CA LEU A 139 -2.83 0.93 16.18
C LEU A 139 -3.99 0.56 15.24
N THR A 140 -5.06 -0.09 15.72
CA THR A 140 -6.20 -0.61 14.91
C THR A 140 -5.87 -1.63 13.81
N PHE A 141 -4.61 -2.02 13.63
CA PHE A 141 -4.20 -3.01 12.64
C PHE A 141 -4.76 -4.42 12.94
N ASN A 142 -5.36 -5.05 11.94
CA ASN A 142 -5.97 -6.37 12.03
C ASN A 142 -5.93 -7.20 10.73
N ASN A 143 -5.37 -6.66 9.64
CA ASN A 143 -5.31 -7.30 8.33
C ASN A 143 -3.84 -7.47 7.87
N PRO A 144 -3.08 -8.42 8.45
CA PRO A 144 -1.69 -8.66 8.05
C PRO A 144 -1.58 -9.11 6.59
N LEU A 145 -0.53 -8.66 5.91
CA LEU A 145 -0.25 -9.09 4.54
C LEU A 145 0.17 -10.57 4.55
N PRO A 146 -0.47 -11.45 3.75
CA PRO A 146 -0.06 -12.84 3.65
C PRO A 146 1.41 -13.00 3.21
N ALA A 147 2.14 -13.93 3.81
CA ALA A 147 3.58 -14.10 3.60
C ALA A 147 3.97 -14.44 2.14
N ASP A 148 3.06 -15.03 1.36
CA ASP A 148 3.25 -15.25 -0.08
C ASP A 148 3.15 -13.94 -0.88
N LEU A 149 2.31 -13.00 -0.46
CA LEU A 149 2.21 -11.67 -1.07
C LEU A 149 3.41 -10.79 -0.69
N GLU A 150 3.94 -10.91 0.53
CA GLU A 150 5.16 -10.19 0.91
C GLU A 150 6.34 -10.49 -0.04
N LYS A 151 6.42 -11.71 -0.60
CA LYS A 151 7.45 -12.06 -1.59
C LYS A 151 7.31 -11.27 -2.89
N ARG A 152 6.10 -10.82 -3.22
CA ARG A 152 5.79 -9.94 -4.36
C ARG A 152 5.95 -8.46 -4.06
N VAL A 153 6.47 -8.10 -2.88
CA VAL A 153 6.89 -6.74 -2.54
C VAL A 153 8.41 -6.64 -2.72
N PRO A 154 8.93 -6.24 -3.90
CA PRO A 154 10.37 -6.05 -4.13
C PRO A 154 10.96 -4.85 -3.37
N ALA A 155 10.16 -3.79 -3.16
CA ALA A 155 10.63 -2.52 -2.63
C ALA A 155 9.63 -1.91 -1.63
N ILE A 156 10.18 -1.35 -0.56
CA ILE A 156 9.51 -0.61 0.50
C ILE A 156 10.18 0.77 0.60
N VAL A 157 9.39 1.83 0.52
CA VAL A 157 9.89 3.23 0.50
C VAL A 157 9.37 3.98 1.72
N LEU A 158 10.27 4.35 2.63
CA LEU A 158 9.94 5.12 3.83
C LEU A 158 10.62 6.50 3.72
N ILE A 159 9.84 7.57 3.82
CA ILE A 159 10.35 8.94 3.74
C ILE A 159 9.97 9.68 5.02
N GLY A 160 10.94 10.30 5.68
CA GLY A 160 10.71 10.98 6.96
C GLY A 160 10.16 10.04 8.04
N ASN A 161 10.70 8.83 8.14
CA ASN A 161 10.15 7.77 8.99
C ASN A 161 10.21 8.12 10.50
N PRO A 162 9.07 8.14 11.22
CA PRO A 162 9.02 8.46 12.64
C PRO A 162 9.45 7.33 13.60
N LYS A 163 10.18 6.29 13.16
CA LYS A 163 10.52 5.12 14.00
C LYS A 163 11.19 5.44 15.34
N ASN A 164 11.96 6.52 15.39
CA ASN A 164 12.65 6.97 16.60
C ASN A 164 11.86 8.07 17.34
N TRP A 165 10.71 8.49 16.80
CA TRP A 165 9.89 9.56 17.34
C TRP A 165 8.94 9.03 18.41
N GLN A 166 9.01 9.61 19.59
CA GLN A 166 8.06 9.39 20.68
C GLN A 166 6.87 10.33 20.51
N VAL A 167 5.94 9.96 19.62
CA VAL A 167 4.68 10.69 19.43
C VAL A 167 3.85 10.62 20.71
N ALA A 168 3.60 11.77 21.35
CA ALA A 168 2.67 11.92 22.47
C ALA A 168 2.88 10.91 23.64
N GLY A 169 4.11 10.45 23.87
CA GLY A 169 4.41 9.46 24.90
C GLY A 169 4.03 8.01 24.54
N MET A 170 3.60 7.76 23.30
CA MET A 170 3.44 6.41 22.75
C MET A 170 4.77 5.93 22.17
N ASN A 171 5.20 4.74 22.57
CA ASN A 171 6.19 3.99 21.83
C ASN A 171 5.45 3.12 20.83
N LEU A 172 5.46 3.53 19.56
CA LEU A 172 4.71 2.88 18.49
C LEU A 172 5.41 1.63 17.93
N ASP A 173 6.64 1.32 18.40
CA ASP A 173 7.51 0.24 17.91
C ASP A 173 7.41 0.02 16.39
N LEU A 174 7.75 1.07 15.64
CA LEU A 174 7.63 1.14 14.19
C LEU A 174 8.86 0.55 13.49
N GLU A 175 9.31 -0.62 13.94
CA GLU A 175 10.45 -1.30 13.34
C GLU A 175 10.03 -2.43 12.41
N ILE A 176 10.31 -2.27 11.12
CA ILE A 176 10.18 -3.34 10.12
C ILE A 176 11.07 -4.53 10.49
N ARG A 177 10.52 -5.75 10.29
CA ARG A 177 11.23 -7.02 10.53
C ARG A 177 12.56 -7.11 9.76
N ASP A 178 13.54 -7.76 10.39
CA ASP A 178 14.91 -7.78 9.88
C ASP A 178 15.05 -8.53 8.54
N ASP A 179 14.19 -9.51 8.27
CA ASP A 179 14.17 -10.27 7.02
C ASP A 179 13.73 -9.43 5.80
N LEU A 180 13.03 -8.31 6.03
CA LEU A 180 12.59 -7.40 4.97
C LEU A 180 13.54 -6.23 4.74
N ARG A 181 14.57 -6.03 5.58
CA ARG A 181 15.47 -4.86 5.52
C ARG A 181 16.12 -4.65 4.15
N SER A 182 16.44 -5.72 3.44
CA SER A 182 17.02 -5.61 2.09
C SER A 182 16.09 -4.95 1.06
N LYS A 183 14.78 -4.95 1.32
CA LYS A 183 13.75 -4.35 0.47
C LYS A 183 13.45 -2.90 0.83
N VAL A 184 14.00 -2.37 1.92
CA VAL A 184 13.64 -1.06 2.46
C VAL A 184 14.66 -0.01 2.04
N ILE A 185 14.16 1.13 1.55
CA ILE A 185 14.88 2.40 1.61
C ILE A 185 14.18 3.30 2.64
N ASP A 186 14.97 3.85 3.56
CA ASP A 186 14.52 4.75 4.62
C ASP A 186 15.26 6.07 4.48
N ILE A 187 14.58 7.06 3.89
CA ILE A 187 15.14 8.38 3.57
C ILE A 187 14.79 9.33 4.70
N CYS A 188 15.82 9.82 5.38
CA CYS A 188 15.71 10.81 6.43
C CYS A 188 16.67 11.96 6.15
N ASN A 189 16.12 13.18 6.05
CA ASN A 189 16.91 14.38 5.87
C ASN A 189 17.67 14.73 7.15
N PRO A 190 18.95 15.16 7.05
CA PRO A 190 19.67 15.71 8.18
C PRO A 190 18.90 16.88 8.82
N GLY A 191 18.73 16.83 10.14
CA GLY A 191 18.01 17.86 10.90
C GLY A 191 16.49 17.70 10.94
N ASP A 192 15.92 16.74 10.22
CA ASP A 192 14.49 16.42 10.28
C ASP A 192 14.11 15.94 11.68
N GLY A 193 13.34 16.77 12.40
CA GLY A 193 12.93 16.49 13.78
C GLY A 193 12.02 15.27 13.96
N ILE A 194 11.58 14.63 12.88
CA ILE A 194 10.74 13.42 12.91
C ILE A 194 11.59 12.15 12.91
N CYS A 195 12.55 12.06 11.99
CA CYS A 195 13.28 10.82 11.74
C CYS A 195 14.74 10.86 12.21
N ASP A 196 15.35 12.06 12.27
CA ASP A 196 16.73 12.24 12.69
C ASP A 196 16.78 12.41 14.22
N PRO A 197 17.44 11.51 14.96
CA PRO A 197 17.61 11.64 16.41
C PRO A 197 18.37 12.91 16.85
N ALA A 198 19.18 13.48 15.95
CA ALA A 198 19.86 14.76 16.15
C ALA A 198 19.06 15.95 15.58
N GLY A 199 17.91 15.68 14.97
CA GLY A 199 17.02 16.66 14.38
C GLY A 199 16.25 17.48 15.41
N GLY A 200 15.55 18.50 14.92
CA GLY A 200 14.76 19.37 15.79
C GLY A 200 13.81 20.34 15.09
N GLY A 201 13.79 20.35 13.75
CA GLY A 201 12.93 21.22 12.97
C GLY A 201 12.08 20.46 11.96
N LEU A 202 10.90 20.99 11.66
CA LEU A 202 10.06 20.50 10.55
C LEU A 202 10.51 21.02 9.19
N GLY A 203 11.44 22.00 9.14
CA GLY A 203 11.97 22.54 7.90
C GLY A 203 12.47 21.44 6.95
N PRO A 204 13.45 20.61 7.36
CA PRO A 204 13.93 19.49 6.55
C PRO A 204 12.85 18.43 6.27
N HIS A 205 11.89 18.24 7.17
CA HIS A 205 10.79 17.29 6.99
C HIS A 205 9.87 17.66 5.82
N MET A 206 9.78 18.94 5.46
CA MET A 206 8.90 19.43 4.40
C MET A 206 9.56 19.48 3.01
N GLN A 207 10.83 19.07 2.87
CA GLN A 207 11.59 19.26 1.62
C GLN A 207 11.62 18.06 0.69
N TYR A 208 11.18 16.87 1.14
CA TYR A 208 11.36 15.61 0.42
C TYR A 208 10.81 15.58 -1.01
N LYS A 209 9.84 16.43 -1.34
CA LYS A 209 9.31 16.53 -2.71
C LYS A 209 10.24 17.21 -3.70
N SER A 210 11.24 17.95 -3.22
CA SER A 210 12.05 18.87 -4.04
C SER A 210 13.56 18.82 -3.78
N ASP A 211 14.02 17.93 -2.90
CA ASP A 211 15.43 17.82 -2.50
C ASP A 211 16.15 16.60 -3.13
N GLY A 212 15.49 15.92 -4.08
CA GLY A 212 16.01 14.70 -4.73
C GLY A 212 15.70 13.41 -3.99
N SER A 213 14.92 13.45 -2.91
CA SER A 213 14.49 12.23 -2.21
C SER A 213 13.55 11.37 -3.05
N ALA A 214 12.69 11.98 -3.86
CA ALA A 214 11.83 11.27 -4.80
C ALA A 214 12.65 10.49 -5.84
N ASP A 215 13.67 11.12 -6.43
CA ASP A 215 14.60 10.45 -7.36
C ASP A 215 15.29 9.26 -6.70
N ARG A 216 15.83 9.46 -5.50
CA ARG A 216 16.53 8.40 -4.76
C ARG A 216 15.61 7.22 -4.43
N ALA A 217 14.36 7.50 -4.05
CA ALA A 217 13.36 6.48 -3.81
C ALA A 217 13.05 5.70 -5.10
N ALA A 218 12.84 6.40 -6.21
CA ALA A 218 12.57 5.78 -7.50
C ALA A 218 13.75 4.91 -7.96
N ASP A 219 14.99 5.41 -7.94
CA ASP A 219 16.18 4.65 -8.32
C ASP A 219 16.30 3.33 -7.54
N PHE A 220 16.03 3.37 -6.23
CA PHE A 220 16.00 2.17 -5.40
C PHE A 220 14.92 1.18 -5.84
N VAL A 221 13.68 1.67 -6.06
CA VAL A 221 12.56 0.84 -6.53
C VAL A 221 12.90 0.14 -7.85
N ILE A 222 13.45 0.86 -8.83
CA ILE A 222 13.86 0.29 -10.12
C ILE A 222 14.94 -0.77 -9.94
N GLY A 223 15.94 -0.51 -9.09
CA GLY A 223 16.98 -1.47 -8.77
C GLY A 223 16.41 -2.78 -8.21
N ARG A 224 15.43 -2.71 -7.31
CA ARG A 224 14.77 -3.89 -6.72
C ARG A 224 13.91 -4.64 -7.74
N LEU A 225 13.14 -3.93 -8.57
CA LEU A 225 12.33 -4.54 -9.64
C LEU A 225 13.21 -5.30 -10.65
N ASN A 226 14.34 -4.69 -11.07
CA ASN A 226 15.30 -5.33 -11.96
C ASN A 226 15.96 -6.57 -11.34
N ALA A 227 16.28 -6.53 -10.03
CA ALA A 227 16.84 -7.67 -9.33
C ALA A 227 15.87 -8.87 -9.28
N VAL A 228 14.56 -8.61 -9.08
CA VAL A 228 13.52 -9.65 -9.15
C VAL A 228 13.42 -10.22 -10.56
N ALA A 229 13.36 -9.38 -11.60
CA ALA A 229 13.27 -9.84 -12.99
C ALA A 229 14.49 -10.70 -13.42
N ALA A 230 15.69 -10.32 -12.99
CA ALA A 230 16.92 -11.08 -13.25
C ALA A 230 16.89 -12.45 -12.55
N SER A 231 16.41 -12.51 -11.30
CA SER A 231 16.29 -13.74 -10.52
C SER A 231 15.26 -14.72 -11.11
N SER A 232 14.15 -14.21 -11.63
CA SER A 232 13.14 -15.00 -12.35
C SER A 232 13.69 -15.57 -13.67
N SER A 233 14.52 -14.80 -14.37
CA SER A 233 15.14 -15.23 -15.63
C SER A 233 16.20 -16.32 -15.41
N ALA A 234 16.96 -16.24 -14.32
CA ALA A 234 17.97 -17.25 -13.95
C ALA A 234 17.37 -18.59 -13.49
N THR A 235 16.11 -18.59 -13.03
CA THR A 235 15.41 -19.79 -12.53
C THR A 235 14.78 -20.61 -13.65
N THR A 236 14.68 -20.07 -14.87
CA THR A 236 14.20 -20.84 -16.03
C THR A 236 15.31 -21.81 -16.47
N PRO A 237 15.15 -23.15 -16.35
CA PRO A 237 16.14 -24.07 -16.88
C PRO A 237 16.22 -23.85 -18.38
N SER A 238 17.40 -23.48 -18.87
CA SER A 238 17.68 -23.53 -20.30
C SER A 238 17.43 -24.96 -20.74
N GLY A 239 16.31 -25.20 -21.42
CA GLY A 239 15.98 -26.47 -22.03
C GLY A 239 17.00 -26.75 -23.12
N SER A 240 18.13 -27.35 -22.74
CA SER A 240 19.10 -27.89 -23.68
C SER A 240 18.46 -29.05 -24.40
N SER A 241 17.91 -28.75 -25.59
CA SER A 241 17.57 -29.73 -26.60
C SER A 241 18.85 -30.38 -27.11
N THR A 242 19.26 -31.48 -26.48
CA THR A 242 20.26 -32.38 -27.06
C THR A 242 19.57 -33.70 -27.38
N SER A 243 19.15 -33.84 -28.64
CA SER A 243 18.77 -35.10 -29.26
C SER A 243 20.03 -35.95 -29.48
N GLY A 244 20.12 -37.11 -28.81
CA GLY A 244 21.16 -38.11 -29.09
C GLY A 244 21.14 -39.28 -28.09
N PRO A 245 21.22 -40.55 -28.53
CA PRO A 245 20.60 -41.68 -27.82
C PRO A 245 21.49 -42.34 -26.76
N ALA A 246 20.80 -43.06 -25.87
CA ALA A 246 21.33 -43.90 -24.82
C ALA A 246 22.31 -44.98 -25.31
N SER A 247 23.36 -45.23 -24.52
CA SER A 247 24.02 -46.54 -24.46
C SER A 247 24.51 -46.81 -23.05
N THR A 248 24.10 -47.98 -22.56
CA THR A 248 24.41 -48.61 -21.29
C THR A 248 25.85 -49.11 -21.24
N SER A 249 26.55 -48.94 -20.12
CA SER A 249 27.51 -49.95 -19.65
C SER A 249 27.80 -49.84 -18.15
N LYS A 250 27.73 -51.00 -17.48
CA LYS A 250 28.11 -51.28 -16.10
C LYS A 250 29.62 -51.14 -15.86
N SER A 251 29.91 -50.97 -14.57
CA SER A 251 30.95 -51.67 -13.78
C SER A 251 32.34 -51.05 -13.56
N ALA A 252 32.65 -51.07 -12.26
CA ALA A 252 33.91 -51.43 -11.60
C ALA A 252 34.92 -50.32 -11.22
N ASN A 253 35.02 -50.14 -9.91
CA ASN A 253 36.21 -49.72 -9.16
C ASN A 253 37.40 -50.64 -9.48
N PRO A 254 38.65 -50.16 -9.34
CA PRO A 254 39.44 -50.60 -8.18
C PRO A 254 40.36 -49.53 -7.55
N LEU A 255 40.91 -49.94 -6.40
CA LEU A 255 41.73 -49.26 -5.40
C LEU A 255 43.22 -49.05 -5.78
N SER A 256 43.88 -48.18 -4.98
CA SER A 256 45.32 -48.09 -4.62
C SER A 256 46.19 -47.13 -5.47
N ALA A 257 47.20 -46.42 -4.97
CA ALA A 257 47.69 -46.03 -3.64
C ALA A 257 48.87 -45.02 -3.83
N THR A 258 49.19 -44.23 -2.78
CA THR A 258 50.50 -43.62 -2.43
C THR A 258 51.07 -42.55 -3.40
N THR A 259 51.39 -41.31 -3.00
CA THR A 259 52.56 -40.95 -2.17
C THR A 259 52.50 -39.45 -1.81
N SER A 260 52.85 -39.12 -0.57
CA SER A 260 53.08 -37.75 -0.06
C SER A 260 54.59 -37.43 -0.07
N PRO A 261 55.01 -36.16 -0.06
CA PRO A 261 55.71 -35.74 1.15
C PRO A 261 55.33 -34.35 1.67
N ALA A 262 55.65 -34.20 2.96
CA ALA A 262 55.31 -33.15 3.91
C ALA A 262 56.12 -31.84 3.76
N VAL A 263 55.69 -30.84 4.56
CA VAL A 263 56.42 -29.74 5.25
C VAL A 263 55.45 -28.55 5.38
N THR A 264 55.23 -27.80 6.47
CA THR A 264 55.54 -27.84 7.91
C THR A 264 54.62 -26.78 8.55
N THR A 265 53.99 -27.08 9.68
CA THR A 265 53.21 -26.17 10.55
C THR A 265 54.12 -25.21 11.35
N PRO A 266 53.60 -24.07 11.83
CA PRO A 266 53.26 -24.03 13.26
C PRO A 266 51.97 -23.25 13.59
N SER A 267 51.27 -23.73 14.62
CA SER A 267 50.29 -23.03 15.47
C SER A 267 50.73 -23.25 16.93
N PRO A 268 50.13 -22.63 17.97
CA PRO A 268 49.48 -21.32 18.09
C PRO A 268 50.09 -20.50 19.26
N THR A 269 49.64 -19.26 19.46
CA THR A 269 49.77 -18.59 20.77
C THR A 269 48.41 -18.11 21.21
N THR A 270 47.91 -18.75 22.26
CA THR A 270 46.73 -18.40 23.04
C THR A 270 47.06 -17.24 23.98
N SER A 271 46.16 -16.27 24.09
CA SER A 271 46.11 -15.34 25.23
C SER A 271 44.65 -15.09 25.57
N ALA A 272 44.29 -15.49 26.79
CA ALA A 272 42.96 -15.39 27.36
C ALA A 272 42.63 -13.93 27.78
N PRO A 273 41.35 -13.52 27.80
CA PRO A 273 40.94 -12.25 28.40
C PRO A 273 40.71 -12.40 29.93
N GLN A 274 41.31 -11.50 30.72
CA GLN A 274 41.00 -11.31 32.14
C GLN A 274 39.67 -10.56 32.33
N PRO A 275 38.93 -10.82 33.43
CA PRO A 275 37.70 -10.10 33.75
C PRO A 275 38.01 -8.82 34.53
N SER A 276 37.61 -7.65 33.99
CA SER A 276 37.59 -6.39 34.73
C SER A 276 36.17 -6.08 35.20
N SER A 277 35.98 -6.17 36.51
CA SER A 277 34.80 -5.68 37.24
C SER A 277 34.79 -4.15 37.25
N SER A 278 33.76 -3.53 36.68
CA SER A 278 33.43 -2.13 36.94
C SER A 278 31.92 -1.98 37.14
N THR A 279 31.54 -1.75 38.40
CA THR A 279 30.19 -1.42 38.87
C THR A 279 29.72 -0.10 38.24
N PRO A 280 28.50 -0.01 37.66
CA PRO A 280 27.95 1.27 37.22
C PRO A 280 27.47 2.11 38.42
N LYS A 281 27.96 3.34 38.53
CA LYS A 281 27.47 4.38 39.43
C LYS A 281 26.14 4.96 38.87
N PRO A 282 25.18 5.40 39.70
CA PRO A 282 23.86 5.83 39.23
C PRO A 282 23.96 7.10 38.37
N VAL A 283 23.37 7.07 37.18
CA VAL A 283 23.19 8.27 36.35
C VAL A 283 21.99 9.04 36.87
N ALA A 284 22.19 10.32 37.18
CA ALA A 284 21.16 11.24 37.62
C ALA A 284 20.04 11.37 36.57
N ALA A 285 18.80 11.43 37.04
CA ALA A 285 17.62 11.68 36.22
C ALA A 285 17.76 13.00 35.45
N SER A 286 17.65 12.94 34.12
CA SER A 286 17.49 14.13 33.27
C SER A 286 16.05 14.66 33.38
N PRO A 287 15.85 15.99 33.31
CA PRO A 287 14.54 16.59 33.51
C PRO A 287 13.61 16.25 32.33
N THR A 288 12.35 15.98 32.66
CA THR A 288 11.26 15.77 31.72
C THR A 288 11.20 16.90 30.69
N ARG A 289 11.41 16.55 29.41
CA ARG A 289 11.17 17.44 28.26
C ARG A 289 9.69 17.81 28.25
N LYS A 290 9.35 19.08 28.45
CA LYS A 290 7.99 19.60 28.21
C LYS A 290 7.66 19.43 26.73
N ALA A 291 6.44 18.97 26.43
CA ALA A 291 5.94 18.91 25.06
C ALA A 291 5.94 20.32 24.42
N PRO A 292 6.37 20.46 23.16
CA PRO A 292 6.39 21.75 22.46
C PRO A 292 4.97 22.28 22.17
N ALA A 293 4.82 23.60 22.09
CA ALA A 293 3.53 24.31 22.06
C ALA A 293 2.58 23.94 20.91
N TRP A 294 3.09 23.36 19.82
CA TRP A 294 2.27 22.89 18.70
C TRP A 294 1.50 21.59 19.00
N MET A 295 1.80 20.94 20.13
CA MET A 295 1.16 19.72 20.62
C MET A 295 -0.08 19.99 21.49
N MET A 296 -0.45 21.27 21.66
CA MET A 296 -1.65 21.70 22.37
C MET A 296 -2.71 22.15 21.35
N PRO A 297 -4.00 21.78 21.50
CA PRO A 297 -5.05 22.31 20.66
C PRO A 297 -5.09 23.85 20.82
N SER A 298 -4.94 24.56 19.71
CA SER A 298 -5.05 26.02 19.68
C SER A 298 -6.49 26.41 19.99
N THR A 299 -6.71 27.22 21.04
CA THR A 299 -8.04 27.69 21.45
C THR A 299 -8.53 28.91 20.66
N ASP A 300 -7.84 29.31 19.58
CA ASP A 300 -8.21 30.49 18.82
C ASP A 300 -8.49 30.14 17.36
N GLY A 301 -9.76 29.85 17.08
CA GLY A 301 -10.36 29.85 15.75
C GLY A 301 -11.76 30.48 15.84
N PRO A 302 -12.15 31.37 14.90
CA PRO A 302 -13.41 32.11 14.99
C PRO A 302 -14.62 31.17 14.79
N ALA A 303 -15.65 31.39 15.60
CA ALA A 303 -16.90 30.65 15.56
C ALA A 303 -17.55 30.74 14.17
N ALA A 304 -17.81 29.58 13.55
CA ALA A 304 -18.66 29.48 12.38
C ALA A 304 -20.13 29.59 12.81
N ASP A 305 -20.86 30.55 12.21
CA ASP A 305 -22.30 30.74 12.38
C ASP A 305 -23.07 29.47 12.02
N ALA A 306 -23.89 28.98 12.96
CA ALA A 306 -24.93 27.98 12.71
C ALA A 306 -26.27 28.68 12.47
N PRO A 307 -27.10 28.26 11.51
CA PRO A 307 -28.41 28.86 11.28
C PRO A 307 -29.39 28.48 12.40
N ALA A 308 -30.18 29.46 12.82
CA ALA A 308 -31.16 29.37 13.91
C ALA A 308 -32.23 28.29 13.66
N ALA A 309 -32.36 27.35 14.60
CA ALA A 309 -33.48 26.42 14.68
C ALA A 309 -34.60 27.00 15.56
N VAL A 310 -35.80 27.00 15.00
CA VAL A 310 -37.07 27.38 15.64
C VAL A 310 -37.42 26.49 16.84
N ALA A 311 -37.81 27.13 17.95
CA ALA A 311 -38.24 26.45 19.16
C ALA A 311 -39.64 25.83 19.02
N SER A 312 -39.80 24.58 19.43
CA SER A 312 -41.08 23.98 19.78
C SER A 312 -40.92 23.19 21.07
N THR A 313 -41.60 23.66 22.12
CA THR A 313 -41.66 23.09 23.46
C THR A 313 -42.57 21.87 23.52
N SER A 314 -42.04 20.73 23.96
CA SER A 314 -42.83 19.62 24.53
C SER A 314 -42.06 19.02 25.71
N SER A 315 -42.67 19.13 26.89
CA SER A 315 -42.20 18.62 28.17
C SER A 315 -42.32 17.09 28.26
N ILE A 316 -41.26 16.39 28.68
CA ILE A 316 -41.29 14.97 29.07
C ILE A 316 -40.79 14.85 30.52
N THR A 317 -41.68 14.36 31.37
CA THR A 317 -41.47 14.03 32.80
C THR A 317 -40.68 12.73 32.95
N ALA A 318 -39.75 12.68 33.92
CA ALA A 318 -38.94 11.52 34.25
C ALA A 318 -39.74 10.39 34.95
N PRO A 319 -39.41 9.10 34.76
CA PRO A 319 -40.04 7.99 35.48
C PRO A 319 -39.34 7.60 36.80
N ASP A 320 -40.18 7.23 37.76
CA ASP A 320 -39.96 6.82 39.16
C ASP A 320 -39.44 5.35 39.29
N PRO A 321 -38.45 5.04 40.15
CA PRO A 321 -37.91 3.69 40.29
C PRO A 321 -38.56 2.91 41.45
N ALA A 322 -39.62 2.14 41.18
CA ALA A 322 -40.00 1.02 42.06
C ALA A 322 -40.97 0.05 41.37
N ARG A 323 -40.50 -1.18 41.09
CA ARG A 323 -41.16 -2.48 41.36
C ARG A 323 -40.49 -3.61 40.57
N HIS A 324 -39.64 -4.38 41.27
CA HIS A 324 -39.25 -5.73 40.85
C HIS A 324 -40.32 -6.73 41.32
N GLY A 325 -40.89 -7.50 40.39
CA GLY A 325 -41.63 -8.74 40.67
C GLY A 325 -40.87 -9.94 40.12
N PRO A 326 -40.97 -11.14 40.74
CA PRO A 326 -40.18 -12.31 40.35
C PRO A 326 -40.76 -13.02 39.11
N PRO A 327 -39.94 -13.82 38.39
CA PRO A 327 -40.35 -14.45 37.13
C PRO A 327 -41.19 -15.73 37.34
N PRO A 328 -42.18 -16.01 36.46
CA PRO A 328 -42.86 -17.31 36.45
C PRO A 328 -42.02 -18.38 35.70
N GLY A 329 -42.02 -19.59 36.27
CA GLY A 329 -41.35 -20.79 35.73
C GLY A 329 -42.08 -21.47 34.57
N PRO A 330 -41.52 -22.57 34.02
CA PRO A 330 -41.91 -23.09 32.72
C PRO A 330 -43.08 -24.07 32.81
N ALA A 331 -44.03 -23.96 31.88
CA ALA A 331 -45.07 -24.97 31.66
C ALA A 331 -44.89 -25.63 30.29
N SER A 332 -44.57 -26.91 30.37
CA SER A 332 -44.53 -27.91 29.32
C SER A 332 -45.93 -28.33 28.83
N GLY A 333 -46.06 -28.59 27.53
CA GLY A 333 -46.81 -29.75 27.02
C GLY A 333 -48.14 -29.49 26.33
N GLY A 334 -48.23 -30.01 25.09
CA GLY A 334 -49.31 -30.92 24.73
C GLY A 334 -50.38 -30.43 23.74
N GLN A 335 -50.22 -30.90 22.50
CA GLN A 335 -51.18 -31.05 21.39
C GLN A 335 -51.63 -29.81 20.62
#